data_AF-A0A7K2NVR4-F1
#
_entry.id   AF-A0A7K2NVR4-F1
#
_cell.length_a   1.000
_cell.length_b   1.000
_cell.length_c   1.000
_cell.angle_alpha   90.00
_cell.angle_beta   90.00
_cell.angle_gamma   90.00
#
_symmetry.space_group_name_H-M   'P 1'
#
loop_
_entity.id
_entity.type
_entity.pdbx_description
1 polymer ?
#
loop_
_entity_poly.entity_id
_entity_poly.type
_entity_poly.pdbx_seq_one_letter_code
_entity_poly.pdbx_strand_id
1 'polypeptide(L)' 'MTAETPTPAVGQIWQDNDPRSDGRRLLIEWIDDTHAKVRQVALTADGHPVPLPGVRQSRIRLDRFRPTSTGYRYIGTA' A
#
# COMPACT_ATOMS: atom_id res chain seq x y z
N MET A 1 12.65 6.68 -17.92
CA MET A 1 11.34 6.04 -18.16
C MET A 1 10.62 5.97 -16.83
N THR A 2 9.77 6.96 -16.52
CA THR A 2 8.94 6.93 -15.31
C THR A 2 7.84 5.90 -15.54
N ALA A 3 7.94 4.74 -14.89
CA ALA A 3 6.83 3.79 -14.86
C ALA A 3 5.58 4.53 -14.37
N GLU A 4 4.53 4.55 -15.17
CA GLU A 4 3.27 5.18 -14.80
C GLU A 4 2.77 4.52 -13.50
N THR A 5 2.54 5.35 -12.49
CA THR A 5 2.02 4.84 -11.21
C THR A 5 0.56 4.47 -11.44
N PRO A 6 0.15 3.22 -11.16
CA PRO A 6 -1.23 2.81 -11.39
C PRO A 6 -2.18 3.61 -10.50
N THR A 7 -3.39 3.85 -11.00
CA THR A 7 -4.46 4.41 -10.18
C THR A 7 -4.75 3.48 -9.00
N PRO A 8 -4.83 4.00 -7.76
CA PRO A 8 -5.12 3.19 -6.58
C PRO A 8 -6.46 2.46 -6.72
N ALA A 9 -6.47 1.16 -6.44
CA ALA A 9 -7.63 0.28 -6.52
C ALA A 9 -7.66 -0.73 -5.37
N VAL A 10 -8.86 -1.22 -5.02
CA VAL A 10 -9.04 -2.28 -4.03
C VAL A 10 -8.29 -3.55 -4.48
N GLY A 11 -7.64 -4.23 -3.54
CA GLY A 11 -6.81 -5.41 -3.81
C GLY A 11 -5.35 -5.10 -4.16
N GLN A 12 -5.00 -3.84 -4.39
CA GLN A 12 -3.60 -3.47 -4.65
C GLN A 12 -2.76 -3.43 -3.37
N ILE A 13 -1.49 -3.75 -3.53
CA ILE A 13 -0.48 -3.76 -2.48
C ILE A 13 0.53 -2.66 -2.77
N TRP A 14 0.74 -1.82 -1.75
CA TRP A 14 1.60 -0.65 -1.80
C TRP A 14 2.62 -0.69 -0.67
N GLN A 15 3.86 -0.33 -0.98
CA GLN A 15 4.96 -0.30 -0.01
C GLN A 15 5.36 1.14 0.30
N ASP A 16 5.57 1.41 1.58
CA ASP A 16 6.08 2.67 2.07
C ASP A 16 7.50 2.92 1.53
N ASN A 17 7.72 4.09 0.95
CA ASN A 17 9.03 4.51 0.44
C ASN A 17 9.85 5.26 1.49
N ASP A 18 9.28 5.65 2.64
CA ASP A 18 10.04 6.33 3.67
C ASP A 18 11.15 5.40 4.19
N PRO A 19 12.44 5.77 4.08
CA PRO A 19 13.55 4.94 4.55
C PRO A 19 13.54 4.75 6.08
N ARG A 20 12.75 5.54 6.83
CA ARG A 20 12.52 5.35 8.27
C ARG A 20 11.46 4.29 8.56
N SER A 21 10.67 3.91 7.57
CA SER A 21 9.71 2.82 7.63
C SER A 21 10.46 1.54 7.24
N ASP A 22 10.31 0.45 7.99
CA ASP A 22 10.97 -0.84 7.70
C ASP A 22 10.36 -1.56 6.46
N GLY A 23 10.05 -0.81 5.40
CA GLY A 23 9.43 -1.32 4.19
C GLY A 23 8.00 -1.80 4.39
N ARG A 24 7.24 -1.12 5.27
CA ARG A 24 5.83 -1.38 5.58
C ARG A 24 5.00 -1.56 4.31
N ARG A 25 4.17 -2.61 4.27
CA ARG A 25 3.30 -2.93 3.12
C ARG A 25 1.84 -2.83 3.51
N LEU A 26 1.03 -2.36 2.57
CA LEU A 26 -0.36 -2.01 2.78
C LEU A 26 -1.21 -2.62 1.67
N LEU A 27 -2.27 -3.31 2.04
CA LEU A 27 -3.31 -3.78 1.14
C LEU A 27 -4.48 -2.79 1.17
N ILE A 28 -4.92 -2.32 0.01
CA ILE A 28 -6.13 -1.51 -0.10
C ILE A 28 -7.35 -2.43 0.02
N GLU A 29 -8.12 -2.25 1.09
CA GLU A 29 -9.35 -3.03 1.34
C GLU A 29 -10.59 -2.30 0.83
N TRP A 30 -10.54 -0.96 0.77
CA TRP A 30 -11.65 -0.13 0.31
C TRP A 30 -11.18 1.27 -0.09
N ILE A 31 -11.91 1.93 -0.98
CA ILE A 31 -11.63 3.29 -1.45
C ILE A 31 -12.90 4.14 -1.35
N ASP A 32 -12.75 5.38 -0.86
CA ASP A 32 -13.68 6.50 -1.09
C ASP A 32 -13.07 7.56 -2.02
N ASP A 33 -13.80 8.65 -2.22
CA ASP A 33 -13.44 9.76 -3.09
C ASP A 33 -12.01 10.30 -2.87
N THR A 34 -11.50 10.24 -1.63
CA THR A 34 -10.23 10.89 -1.27
C THR A 34 -9.24 9.98 -0.53
N HIS A 35 -9.70 8.85 0.02
CA HIS A 35 -8.92 7.96 0.86
C HIS A 35 -9.10 6.49 0.50
N ALA A 36 -8.03 5.73 0.67
CA ALA A 36 -8.06 4.29 0.81
C ALA A 36 -8.10 3.90 2.29
N LYS A 37 -8.96 2.94 2.64
CA LYS A 37 -8.81 2.13 3.86
C LYS A 37 -7.85 1.00 3.55
N VAL A 38 -6.78 0.93 4.32
CA VAL A 38 -5.71 -0.04 4.15
C VAL A 38 -5.49 -0.87 5.39
N ARG A 39 -4.97 -2.08 5.18
CA ARG A 39 -4.47 -2.94 6.25
C ARG A 39 -2.99 -3.22 6.03
N GLN A 40 -2.23 -3.28 7.12
CA GLN A 40 -0.83 -3.68 7.03
C GLN A 40 -0.73 -5.19 6.80
N VAL A 41 0.07 -5.57 5.81
CA VAL A 41 0.25 -6.97 5.41
C VAL A 41 1.74 -7.33 5.36
N ALA A 42 2.07 -8.57 5.68
CA ALA A 42 3.30 -9.21 5.25
C ALA A 42 3.08 -9.88 3.89
N LEU A 43 4.13 -10.15 3.13
CA LEU A 43 4.03 -11.01 1.94
C LEU A 43 4.67 -12.35 2.28
N THR A 44 4.02 -13.45 1.91
CA THR A 44 4.64 -14.78 1.94
C THR A 44 5.76 -14.88 0.92
N ALA A 45 6.54 -15.96 0.95
CA ALA A 45 7.54 -16.25 -0.07
C ALA A 45 6.94 -16.30 -1.49
N ASP A 46 5.68 -16.71 -1.60
CA ASP A 46 4.92 -16.78 -2.86
C ASP A 46 4.26 -15.46 -3.25
N GLY A 47 4.47 -14.39 -2.47
CA GLY A 47 3.93 -13.05 -2.76
C GLY A 47 2.50 -12.80 -2.28
N HIS A 48 1.89 -13.73 -1.56
CA HIS A 48 0.53 -13.56 -1.04
C HIS A 48 0.49 -12.61 0.17
N PRO A 49 -0.44 -11.65 0.23
CA PRO A 49 -0.58 -10.76 1.37
C PRO A 49 -1.24 -11.46 2.55
N VAL A 50 -0.59 -11.41 3.72
CA VAL A 50 -1.10 -11.90 4.99
C VAL A 50 -1.28 -10.72 5.95
N PRO A 51 -2.50 -10.45 6.44
CA PRO A 51 -2.73 -9.41 7.44
C PRO A 51 -1.86 -9.58 8.68
N LEU A 52 -1.22 -8.49 9.11
CA LEU A 52 -0.46 -8.50 10.36
C LEU A 52 -1.43 -8.52 11.56
N PRO A 53 -1.27 -9.45 12.52
CA PRO A 53 -2.17 -9.56 13.66
C PRO A 53 -2.05 -8.33 14.57
N GLY A 54 -3.19 -7.87 15.11
CA GLY A 54 -3.24 -6.74 16.04
C GLY A 54 -3.08 -5.35 15.41
N VAL A 55 -2.83 -5.24 14.11
CA VAL A 55 -2.70 -3.95 13.42
C VAL A 55 -4.07 -3.40 13.02
N ARG A 56 -4.35 -2.16 13.41
CA ARG A 56 -5.58 -1.45 13.04
C ARG A 56 -5.58 -1.06 11.56
N GLN A 57 -6.75 -1.04 10.95
CA GLN A 57 -6.93 -0.43 9.63
C GLN A 57 -6.58 1.06 9.70
N SER A 58 -5.96 1.56 8.65
CA SER A 58 -5.57 2.97 8.50
C SER A 58 -6.28 3.60 7.30
N ARG A 59 -6.46 4.93 7.34
CA ARG A 59 -6.93 5.71 6.19
C ARG A 59 -5.78 6.51 5.61
N ILE A 60 -5.58 6.40 4.30
CA ILE A 60 -4.50 7.08 3.58
C ILE A 60 -5.10 7.82 2.40
N ARG A 61 -4.70 9.07 2.20
CA ARG A 61 -5.16 9.85 1.05
C ARG A 61 -4.66 9.25 -0.27
N LEU A 62 -5.51 9.25 -1.29
CA LEU A 62 -5.21 8.66 -2.59
C LEU A 62 -3.98 9.28 -3.26
N ASP A 63 -3.75 10.58 -3.05
CA ASP A 63 -2.60 11.32 -3.58
C ASP A 63 -1.24 10.93 -2.98
N ARG A 64 -1.22 10.05 -1.95
CA ARG A 64 0.03 9.50 -1.40
C ARG A 64 0.48 8.21 -2.09
N PHE A 65 -0.37 7.56 -2.87
CA PHE A 65 -0.02 6.35 -3.63
C PHE A 65 0.76 6.72 -4.89
N ARG A 66 1.97 7.22 -4.68
CA ARG A 66 2.96 7.57 -5.70
C ARG A 66 4.36 7.43 -5.09
N PRO A 67 5.37 7.07 -5.90
CA PRO A 67 6.70 6.74 -5.40
C PRO A 67 7.54 8.00 -5.08
N THR A 68 7.06 8.83 -4.16
CA THR A 68 7.82 9.95 -3.58
C THR A 68 8.55 9.49 -2.31
N SER A 69 9.42 10.33 -1.73
CA SER A 69 10.21 10.02 -0.52
C SER A 69 9.37 9.72 0.72
N THR A 70 8.10 10.12 0.75
CA THR A 70 7.14 9.87 1.85
C THR A 70 5.83 9.25 1.36
N GLY A 71 5.82 8.83 0.09
CA GLY A 71 4.68 8.21 -0.57
C GLY A 71 4.77 6.70 -0.53
N TYR A 72 3.91 6.07 -1.32
CA TYR A 72 3.88 4.62 -1.45
C TYR A 72 4.17 4.22 -2.89
N ARG A 73 4.99 3.19 -3.07
CA ARG A 73 5.21 2.57 -4.37
C ARG A 73 4.28 1.37 -4.56
N TYR A 74 3.74 1.22 -5.75
CA TYR A 74 3.00 0.04 -6.13
C TYR A 74 3.95 -1.17 -6.23
N ILE A 75 3.56 -2.31 -5.67
CA ILE A 75 4.37 -3.54 -5.71
C ILE A 75 3.62 -4.78 -6.25
N GLY A 76 2.29 -4.72 -6.38
CA GLY A 76 1.49 -5.82 -6.92
C GLY A 76 0.03 -5.77 -6.48
N THR A 77 -0.69 -6.84 -6.77
CA THR A 77 -2.08 -7.07 -6.33
C THR A 77 -2.19 -8.41 -5.62
N ALA A 78 -3.16 -8.52 -4.72
CA ALA A 78 -3.51 -9.76 -4.02
C ALA A 78 -4.14 -10.80 -4.94
#